data_AF-A0AAP1EZQ6-F1
#
_entry.id   AF-A0AAP1EZQ6-F1
#
_cell.length_a   1.000
_cell.length_b   1.000
_cell.length_c   1.000
_cell.angle_alpha   90.00
_cell.angle_beta   90.00
_cell.angle_gamma   90.00
#
_symmetry.space_group_name_H-M   'P 1'
#
loop_
_entity.id
_entity.type
_entity.pdbx_description
1 polymer ?
#
loop_
_entity_poly.entity_id
_entity_poly.type
_entity_poly.pdbx_seq_one_letter_code
_entity_poly.pdbx_strand_id
1 'polypeptide(L)'
;VLFDDANDLAQASPARIGYRRAEDATPADSLLAWQGERQVMTSATALVSYDYKPAASSNADDRSVIDQGEEGRAASATLRDYSALSPYYASNGAEYQRDAQVRQTWHDQRAKTWYGGATTPGLEVGTYVEIADHPSLAEDSSEQRQFVVTEQFLDITNNLPADMTRQLPSGLLGLPSADVGPPPSLAAVPPPPEGAAQYLRFAGVRRGVALVPSRVPSLRRPTVWGPQ
;
A
#
# COMPACT_ATOMS: atom_id res chain seq x y z
N VAL A 1 2.32 9.24 9.40
CA VAL A 1 3.49 8.70 10.10
C VAL A 1 4.72 9.05 9.29
N LEU A 2 5.75 9.67 9.90
CA LEU A 2 7.04 9.91 9.26
C LEU A 2 8.03 8.91 9.87
N PHE A 3 8.66 8.08 9.04
CA PHE A 3 9.62 7.06 9.44
C PHE A 3 10.70 6.96 8.36
N ASP A 4 11.91 6.55 8.75
CA ASP A 4 13.05 6.43 7.84
C ASP A 4 13.27 4.95 7.42
N ASP A 5 12.96 4.00 8.31
CA ASP A 5 13.01 2.56 8.06
C ASP A 5 11.64 1.89 8.31
N ALA A 6 11.22 1.02 7.39
CA ALA A 6 10.01 0.21 7.53
C ALA A 6 10.10 -0.80 8.70
N ASN A 7 11.30 -1.09 9.20
CA ASN A 7 11.53 -1.96 10.35
C ASN A 7 11.23 -1.28 11.70
N ASP A 8 11.23 0.06 11.74
CA ASP A 8 11.02 0.86 12.97
C ASP A 8 9.53 1.10 13.27
N LEU A 9 8.63 0.64 12.41
CA LEU A 9 7.21 0.80 12.60
C LEU A 9 6.74 0.08 13.86
N ALA A 10 5.77 0.66 14.56
CA ALA A 10 5.18 0.05 15.75
C ALA A 10 4.37 -1.19 15.38
N GLN A 11 4.37 -2.18 16.28
CA GLN A 11 3.49 -3.34 16.13
C GLN A 11 2.04 -2.93 16.43
N ALA A 12 1.11 -3.42 15.62
CA ALA A 12 -0.32 -3.21 15.83
C ALA A 12 -0.80 -3.87 17.13
N SER A 13 -1.97 -3.44 17.62
CA SER A 13 -2.67 -4.09 18.72
C SER A 13 -4.04 -4.55 18.23
N PRO A 14 -4.29 -5.87 18.12
CA PRO A 14 -3.43 -6.97 18.52
C PRO A 14 -2.21 -7.19 17.61
N ALA A 15 -1.14 -7.71 18.21
CA ALA A 15 0.14 -7.97 17.55
C ALA A 15 0.09 -9.09 16.49
N ARG A 16 -0.84 -10.02 16.67
CA ARG A 16 -1.02 -11.23 15.86
C ARG A 16 -2.51 -11.48 15.64
N ILE A 17 -2.91 -11.76 14.40
CA ILE A 17 -4.31 -12.02 14.04
C ILE A 17 -4.40 -13.37 13.32
N GLY A 18 -5.24 -14.25 13.85
CA GLY A 18 -5.54 -15.55 13.23
C GLY A 18 -6.48 -15.42 12.05
N TYR A 19 -6.14 -16.09 10.96
CA TYR A 19 -7.06 -16.33 9.85
C TYR A 19 -8.09 -17.38 10.22
N ARG A 20 -9.34 -17.11 9.84
CA ARG A 20 -10.43 -18.07 9.90
C ARG A 20 -11.27 -17.98 8.65
N ARG A 21 -12.05 -19.03 8.38
CA ARG A 21 -13.07 -18.95 7.35
C ARG A 21 -14.29 -18.21 7.91
N ALA A 22 -15.03 -17.54 7.04
CA ALA A 22 -16.22 -16.79 7.42
C ALA A 22 -17.30 -17.68 8.07
N GLU A 23 -17.31 -18.98 7.73
CA GLU A 23 -18.25 -20.00 8.23
C GLU A 23 -18.00 -20.46 9.67
N ASP A 24 -16.85 -20.12 10.27
CA ASP A 24 -16.48 -20.54 11.63
C ASP A 24 -17.10 -19.63 12.71
N ALA A 25 -17.70 -20.23 13.75
CA ALA A 25 -18.53 -19.54 14.76
C ALA A 25 -17.78 -18.84 15.93
N THR A 26 -16.46 -18.59 15.82
CA THR A 26 -15.59 -18.06 16.90
C THR A 26 -14.59 -17.04 16.35
N PRO A 27 -13.89 -16.21 17.17
CA PRO A 27 -14.35 -15.07 17.97
C PRO A 27 -14.64 -13.81 17.11
N ALA A 28 -15.03 -12.71 17.78
CA ALA A 28 -15.31 -11.41 17.16
C ALA A 28 -14.10 -10.78 16.44
N ASP A 29 -12.87 -11.10 16.85
CA ASP A 29 -11.64 -10.49 16.35
C ASP A 29 -10.85 -11.52 15.51
N SER A 30 -10.99 -11.47 14.19
CA SER A 30 -10.26 -12.38 13.29
C SER A 30 -10.00 -11.77 11.91
N LEU A 31 -9.10 -12.39 11.16
CA LEU A 31 -8.90 -12.15 9.74
C LEU A 31 -9.80 -13.12 8.95
N LEU A 32 -10.70 -12.57 8.14
CA LEU A 32 -11.71 -13.32 7.37
C LEU A 32 -11.34 -13.48 5.89
N ALA A 33 -10.56 -12.54 5.37
CA ALA A 33 -10.08 -12.56 4.00
C ALA A 33 -8.58 -12.25 3.99
N TRP A 34 -7.84 -12.98 3.16
CA TRP A 34 -6.42 -12.76 2.98
C TRP A 34 -6.00 -13.20 1.58
N GLN A 35 -5.31 -12.33 0.86
CA GLN A 35 -4.81 -12.63 -0.47
C GLN A 35 -3.58 -11.79 -0.82
N GLY A 36 -2.70 -12.35 -1.63
CA GLY A 36 -1.59 -11.63 -2.24
C GLY A 36 -1.87 -11.41 -3.73
N GLU A 37 -1.72 -10.17 -4.19
CA GLU A 37 -1.76 -9.81 -5.60
C GLU A 37 -0.35 -9.53 -6.10
N ARG A 38 -0.07 -9.92 -7.34
CA ARG A 38 1.16 -9.55 -8.03
C ARG A 38 0.82 -8.83 -9.32
N GLN A 39 1.57 -7.79 -9.62
CA GLN A 39 1.46 -7.01 -10.84
C GLN A 39 2.82 -6.96 -11.53
N VAL A 40 2.83 -7.09 -12.85
CA VAL A 40 4.06 -6.89 -13.65
C VAL A 40 4.38 -5.40 -13.63
N MET A 41 5.52 -5.07 -13.03
CA MET A 41 6.02 -3.70 -12.91
C MET A 41 7.34 -3.55 -13.67
N THR A 42 7.79 -2.30 -13.79
CA THR A 42 9.06 -1.92 -14.40
C THR A 42 10.25 -2.62 -13.73
N SER A 43 11.15 -3.22 -14.53
CA SER A 43 12.35 -3.90 -14.02
C SER A 43 13.55 -2.99 -13.78
N ALA A 44 13.54 -1.77 -14.33
CA ALA A 44 14.57 -0.76 -14.07
C ALA A 44 14.06 0.68 -14.28
N THR A 45 14.67 1.62 -13.56
CA THR A 45 14.46 3.06 -13.73
C THR A 45 15.75 3.67 -14.29
N ALA A 46 15.64 4.60 -15.23
CA ALA A 46 16.76 5.36 -15.77
C ALA A 46 16.41 6.85 -15.90
N LEU A 47 17.21 7.68 -15.26
CA LEU A 47 17.08 9.12 -15.25
C LEU A 47 18.25 9.73 -16.02
N VAL A 48 17.95 10.70 -16.89
CA VAL A 48 18.95 11.52 -17.58
C VAL A 48 18.67 13.01 -17.38
N SER A 49 19.71 13.81 -17.15
CA SER A 49 19.67 15.28 -17.05
C SER A 49 20.92 15.86 -17.70
N TYR A 50 20.85 17.11 -18.15
CA TYR A 50 21.95 17.77 -18.85
C TYR A 50 22.45 18.98 -18.05
N ASP A 51 23.77 19.11 -17.93
CA ASP A 51 24.42 20.29 -17.34
C ASP A 51 25.10 21.09 -18.46
N TYR A 52 24.67 22.34 -18.67
CA TYR A 52 25.22 23.19 -19.72
C TYR A 52 26.63 23.69 -19.39
N LYS A 53 27.02 23.78 -18.11
CA LYS A 53 28.33 24.31 -17.71
C LYS A 53 29.48 23.41 -18.17
N PRO A 54 29.48 22.09 -17.88
CA PRO A 54 30.43 21.13 -18.44
C PRO A 54 30.00 20.61 -19.82
N ALA A 55 28.82 21.01 -20.32
CA ALA A 55 28.21 20.48 -21.55
C ALA A 55 28.12 18.94 -21.57
N ALA A 56 27.68 18.35 -20.45
CA ALA A 56 27.67 16.90 -20.24
C ALA A 56 26.33 16.42 -19.66
N SER A 57 25.98 15.17 -19.95
CA SER A 57 24.84 14.49 -19.34
C SER A 57 25.23 13.85 -18.01
N SER A 58 24.36 13.99 -17.01
CA SER A 58 24.35 13.14 -15.82
C SER A 58 23.28 12.07 -15.97
N ASN A 59 23.60 10.85 -15.58
CA ASN A 59 22.66 9.72 -15.57
C ASN A 59 22.67 9.03 -14.20
N ALA A 60 21.52 8.48 -13.83
CA ALA A 60 21.34 7.63 -12.66
C ALA A 60 20.35 6.52 -13.01
N ASP A 61 20.60 5.31 -12.54
CA ASP A 61 19.73 4.17 -12.77
C ASP A 61 19.64 3.26 -11.55
N ASP A 62 18.51 2.58 -11.44
CA ASP A 62 18.29 1.56 -10.42
C ASP A 62 17.50 0.39 -11.02
N ARG A 63 17.64 -0.80 -10.45
CA ARG A 63 16.99 -2.03 -10.95
C ARG A 63 16.12 -2.64 -9.88
N SER A 64 15.01 -3.24 -10.30
CA SER A 64 14.10 -3.93 -9.39
C SER A 64 14.82 -5.02 -8.62
N VAL A 65 14.58 -5.07 -7.31
CA VAL A 65 15.07 -6.16 -6.44
C VAL A 65 14.01 -7.27 -6.25
N ILE A 66 12.83 -7.10 -6.83
CA ILE A 66 11.70 -8.04 -6.67
C ILE A 66 11.83 -9.18 -7.68
N ASP A 67 11.98 -10.41 -7.18
CA ASP A 67 11.90 -11.60 -8.00
C ASP A 67 10.45 -12.09 -8.13
N GLN A 68 9.92 -12.06 -9.35
CA GLN A 68 8.59 -12.58 -9.70
C GLN A 68 8.64 -13.95 -10.38
N GLY A 69 9.78 -14.65 -10.31
CA GLY A 69 10.02 -15.92 -11.00
C GLY A 69 10.42 -15.71 -12.47
N GLU A 70 10.61 -16.82 -13.17
CA GLU A 70 11.07 -16.83 -14.56
C GLU A 70 10.14 -16.06 -15.51
N GLU A 71 8.85 -16.38 -15.48
CA GLU A 71 7.84 -15.73 -16.32
C GLU A 71 7.69 -14.23 -16.01
N GLY A 72 7.70 -13.86 -14.72
CA GLY A 72 7.64 -12.45 -14.31
C GLY A 72 8.88 -11.66 -14.75
N ARG A 73 10.06 -12.29 -14.70
CA ARG A 73 11.30 -11.71 -15.24
C ARG A 73 11.24 -11.54 -16.75
N ALA A 74 10.73 -12.54 -17.47
CA ALA A 74 10.55 -12.46 -18.92
C ALA A 74 9.55 -11.34 -19.30
N ALA A 75 8.42 -11.25 -18.59
CA ALA A 75 7.39 -10.24 -18.83
C ALA A 75 7.87 -8.81 -18.55
N SER A 76 8.75 -8.62 -17.56
CA SER A 76 9.29 -7.31 -17.18
C SER A 76 10.64 -6.95 -17.84
N ALA A 77 11.22 -7.87 -18.62
CA ALA A 77 12.59 -7.76 -19.15
C ALA A 77 12.83 -6.48 -19.96
N THR A 78 11.81 -5.99 -20.68
CA THR A 78 11.88 -4.80 -21.52
C THR A 78 11.22 -3.57 -20.90
N LEU A 79 10.59 -3.71 -19.73
CA LEU A 79 9.89 -2.62 -19.06
C LEU A 79 10.89 -1.76 -18.29
N ARG A 80 11.17 -0.57 -18.82
CA ARG A 80 12.06 0.43 -18.21
C ARG A 80 11.37 1.78 -18.09
N ASP A 81 11.39 2.37 -16.90
CA ASP A 81 10.92 3.74 -16.65
C ASP A 81 12.08 4.67 -16.99
N TYR A 82 12.04 5.23 -18.20
CA TYR A 82 13.02 6.18 -18.67
C TYR A 82 12.47 7.61 -18.58
N SER A 83 13.21 8.51 -17.94
CA SER A 83 12.85 9.92 -17.83
C SER A 83 14.02 10.84 -18.16
N ALA A 84 13.86 11.65 -19.21
CA ALA A 84 14.69 12.82 -19.44
C ALA A 84 14.16 14.00 -18.60
N LEU A 85 15.00 14.55 -17.77
CA LEU A 85 14.65 15.52 -16.74
C LEU A 85 15.21 16.90 -17.07
N SER A 86 14.67 17.93 -16.41
CA SER A 86 15.17 19.31 -16.54
C SER A 86 16.69 19.38 -16.29
N PRO A 87 17.41 20.32 -16.90
CA PRO A 87 18.77 20.65 -16.49
C PRO A 87 18.85 20.91 -14.99
N TYR A 88 19.97 20.52 -14.36
CA TYR A 88 20.21 20.63 -12.91
C TYR A 88 19.12 20.00 -12.05
N TYR A 89 18.59 18.86 -12.50
CA TYR A 89 17.51 18.20 -11.78
C TYR A 89 17.89 17.82 -10.34
N ALA A 90 19.16 17.48 -10.11
CA ALA A 90 19.71 17.18 -8.79
C ALA A 90 20.98 18.00 -8.58
N SER A 91 21.32 18.27 -7.32
CA SER A 91 22.47 19.10 -6.93
C SER A 91 23.80 18.37 -7.11
N ASN A 92 23.78 17.03 -7.02
CA ASN A 92 24.95 16.16 -7.18
C ASN A 92 24.53 14.73 -7.58
N GLY A 93 25.52 13.88 -7.88
CA GLY A 93 25.28 12.50 -8.30
C GLY A 93 24.62 11.61 -7.23
N ALA A 94 24.85 11.87 -5.93
CA ALA A 94 24.25 11.06 -4.85
C ALA A 94 22.75 11.34 -4.70
N GLU A 95 22.35 12.62 -4.73
CA GLU A 95 20.94 13.00 -4.79
C GLU A 95 20.27 12.42 -6.04
N TYR A 96 20.98 12.45 -7.16
CA TYR A 96 20.45 11.93 -8.41
C TYR A 96 20.21 10.41 -8.39
N GLN A 97 21.14 9.66 -7.78
CA GLN A 97 20.99 8.23 -7.56
C GLN A 97 19.86 7.91 -6.58
N ARG A 98 19.70 8.72 -5.52
CA ARG A 98 18.60 8.57 -4.56
C ARG A 98 17.25 8.71 -5.25
N ASP A 99 17.12 9.65 -6.17
CA ASP A 99 15.89 9.85 -6.94
C ASP A 99 15.55 8.66 -7.86
N ALA A 100 16.56 8.04 -8.50
CA ALA A 100 16.38 6.82 -9.28
C ALA A 100 15.91 5.66 -8.38
N GLN A 101 16.55 5.51 -7.21
CA GLN A 101 16.22 4.48 -6.23
C GLN A 101 14.78 4.64 -5.71
N VAL A 102 14.37 5.84 -5.29
CA VAL A 102 13.01 6.08 -4.77
C VAL A 102 11.95 5.72 -5.82
N ARG A 103 12.19 6.03 -7.10
CA ARG A 103 11.27 5.65 -8.18
C ARG A 103 11.23 4.15 -8.41
N GLN A 104 12.38 3.46 -8.38
CA GLN A 104 12.39 2.02 -8.52
C GLN A 104 11.74 1.32 -7.33
N THR A 105 12.02 1.76 -6.11
CA THR A 105 11.35 1.26 -4.90
C THR A 105 9.83 1.44 -4.97
N TRP A 106 9.33 2.51 -5.59
CA TRP A 106 7.89 2.70 -5.82
C TRP A 106 7.30 1.64 -6.75
N HIS A 107 8.00 1.28 -7.84
CA HIS A 107 7.59 0.19 -8.73
C HIS A 107 7.63 -1.16 -7.98
N ASP A 108 8.69 -1.40 -7.22
CA ASP A 108 8.91 -2.63 -6.45
C ASP A 108 7.85 -2.83 -5.36
N GLN A 109 7.44 -1.76 -4.67
CA GLN A 109 6.39 -1.80 -3.65
C GLN A 109 5.04 -2.25 -4.24
N ARG A 110 4.71 -1.84 -5.47
CA ARG A 110 3.44 -2.18 -6.15
C ARG A 110 3.47 -3.55 -6.83
N ALA A 111 4.66 -4.10 -7.05
CA ALA A 111 4.82 -5.40 -7.68
C ALA A 111 4.15 -6.54 -6.89
N LYS A 112 4.06 -6.40 -5.56
CA LYS A 112 3.40 -7.37 -4.69
C LYS A 112 2.72 -6.69 -3.50
N THR A 113 1.39 -6.68 -3.52
CA THR A 113 0.55 -6.14 -2.45
C THR A 113 -0.24 -7.26 -1.79
N TRP A 114 -0.44 -7.17 -0.49
CA TRP A 114 -1.29 -8.07 0.28
C TRP A 114 -2.54 -7.34 0.71
N TYR A 115 -3.66 -8.04 0.72
CA TYR A 115 -4.93 -7.50 1.14
C TYR A 115 -5.57 -8.39 2.18
N GLY A 116 -6.16 -7.77 3.18
CA GLY A 116 -6.83 -8.43 4.27
C GLY A 116 -8.18 -7.81 4.60
N GLY A 117 -9.09 -8.64 5.10
CA GLY A 117 -10.36 -8.24 5.68
C GLY A 117 -10.45 -8.78 7.11
N ALA A 118 -10.66 -7.92 8.09
CA ALA A 118 -10.64 -8.27 9.50
C ALA A 118 -11.80 -7.62 10.27
N THR A 119 -12.27 -8.28 11.31
CA THR A 119 -13.25 -7.72 12.27
C THR A 119 -12.60 -7.17 13.54
N THR A 120 -11.27 -7.35 13.64
CA THR A 120 -10.43 -6.92 14.75
C THR A 120 -10.24 -5.39 14.75
N PRO A 121 -10.42 -4.71 15.89
CA PRO A 121 -10.06 -3.29 16.02
C PRO A 121 -8.54 -3.12 16.17
N GLY A 122 -8.03 -1.92 15.87
CA GLY A 122 -6.65 -1.53 16.19
C GLY A 122 -5.58 -1.88 15.14
N LEU A 123 -5.98 -2.30 13.94
CA LEU A 123 -5.10 -2.21 12.76
C LEU A 123 -5.12 -0.78 12.24
N GLU A 124 -3.97 -0.14 12.25
CA GLU A 124 -3.80 1.23 11.78
C GLU A 124 -2.73 1.31 10.69
N VAL A 125 -2.91 2.22 9.74
CA VAL A 125 -1.88 2.54 8.73
C VAL A 125 -0.58 2.96 9.41
N GLY A 126 0.54 2.38 8.98
CA GLY A 126 1.86 2.63 9.55
C GLY A 126 2.19 1.75 10.77
N THR A 127 1.37 0.73 11.07
CA THR A 127 1.72 -0.35 12.00
C THR A 127 1.99 -1.64 11.25
N TYR A 128 2.65 -2.60 11.89
CA TYR A 128 2.78 -3.96 11.36
C TYR A 128 2.05 -5.00 12.20
N VAL A 129 1.54 -6.05 11.57
CA VAL A 129 0.81 -7.14 12.21
C VAL A 129 1.34 -8.50 11.73
N GLU A 130 1.39 -9.49 12.62
CA GLU A 130 1.63 -10.87 12.23
C GLU A 130 0.32 -11.57 11.84
N ILE A 131 0.27 -12.16 10.64
CA ILE A 131 -0.86 -12.97 10.19
C ILE A 131 -0.60 -14.45 10.51
N ALA A 132 -1.51 -15.05 11.28
CA ALA A 132 -1.44 -16.43 11.71
C ALA A 132 -2.47 -17.30 10.99
N ASP A 133 -2.23 -18.62 11.00
CA ASP A 133 -3.21 -19.66 10.66
C ASP A 133 -3.77 -19.63 9.22
N HIS A 134 -3.21 -18.81 8.33
CA HIS A 134 -3.55 -18.82 6.91
C HIS A 134 -2.78 -19.93 6.18
N PRO A 135 -3.44 -20.83 5.43
CA PRO A 135 -2.78 -21.95 4.75
C PRO A 135 -1.65 -21.54 3.80
N SER A 136 -1.79 -20.42 3.08
CA SER A 136 -0.74 -19.94 2.16
C SER A 136 0.52 -19.42 2.86
N LEU A 137 0.50 -19.28 4.19
CA LEU A 137 1.62 -18.83 5.01
C LEU A 137 2.14 -19.95 5.91
N ALA A 138 1.63 -21.18 5.79
CA ALA A 138 1.93 -22.27 6.73
C ALA A 138 3.43 -22.62 6.80
N GLU A 139 4.16 -22.45 5.70
CA GLU A 139 5.61 -22.70 5.61
C GLU A 139 6.45 -21.46 5.94
N ASP A 140 5.84 -20.27 5.99
CA ASP A 140 6.54 -19.01 6.24
C ASP A 140 7.01 -18.92 7.70
N SER A 141 8.18 -18.31 7.94
CA SER A 141 8.62 -17.94 9.29
C SER A 141 7.74 -16.84 9.91
N SER A 142 7.82 -16.61 11.22
CA SER A 142 7.10 -15.49 11.87
C SER A 142 7.44 -14.13 11.22
N GLU A 143 8.70 -13.88 10.89
CA GLU A 143 9.12 -12.65 10.19
C GLU A 143 8.47 -12.52 8.80
N GLN A 144 8.39 -13.62 8.06
CA GLN A 144 7.75 -13.67 6.75
C GLN A 144 6.22 -13.50 6.81
N ARG A 145 5.62 -13.69 7.98
CA ARG A 145 4.20 -13.47 8.28
C ARG A 145 3.90 -12.08 8.82
N GLN A 146 4.88 -11.17 8.88
CA GLN A 146 4.68 -9.79 9.32
C GLN A 146 4.41 -8.86 8.12
N PHE A 147 3.34 -8.08 8.21
CA PHE A 147 2.90 -7.18 7.16
C PHE A 147 2.68 -5.78 7.70
N VAL A 148 3.18 -4.78 6.98
CA VAL A 148 2.95 -3.36 7.26
C VAL A 148 1.65 -2.94 6.60
N VAL A 149 0.76 -2.31 7.37
CA VAL A 149 -0.49 -1.74 6.86
C VAL A 149 -0.19 -0.40 6.16
N THR A 150 -0.48 -0.32 4.87
CA THR A 150 -0.24 0.88 4.05
C THR A 150 -1.51 1.64 3.72
N GLU A 151 -2.65 0.97 3.68
CA GLU A 151 -3.96 1.57 3.44
C GLU A 151 -5.02 0.86 4.27
N GLN A 152 -6.04 1.59 4.71
CA GLN A 152 -7.17 1.04 5.45
C GLN A 152 -8.49 1.64 4.95
N PHE A 153 -9.54 0.84 5.02
CA PHE A 153 -10.92 1.23 4.81
C PHE A 153 -11.77 0.55 5.87
N LEU A 154 -12.57 1.34 6.61
CA LEU A 154 -13.32 0.86 7.77
C LEU A 154 -14.81 1.01 7.53
N ASP A 155 -15.51 -0.12 7.53
CA ASP A 155 -16.96 -0.21 7.54
C ASP A 155 -17.45 -0.31 9.00
N ILE A 156 -18.31 0.62 9.43
CA ILE A 156 -18.94 0.59 10.76
C ILE A 156 -20.45 0.61 10.60
N THR A 157 -21.11 -0.42 11.10
CA THR A 157 -22.57 -0.53 11.10
C THR A 157 -23.11 -0.28 12.49
N ASN A 158 -24.01 0.68 12.62
CA ASN A 158 -24.68 0.93 13.89
C ASN A 158 -25.92 0.05 14.03
N ASN A 159 -25.95 -0.81 15.05
CA ASN A 159 -27.06 -1.72 15.35
C ASN A 159 -28.19 -1.05 16.16
N LEU A 160 -28.52 0.21 15.87
CA LEU A 160 -29.61 0.89 16.55
C LEU A 160 -30.95 0.18 16.29
N PRO A 161 -31.74 -0.11 17.34
CA PRO A 161 -33.12 -0.59 17.16
C PRO A 161 -33.90 0.40 16.29
N ALA A 162 -34.73 -0.13 15.37
CA ALA A 162 -35.48 0.68 14.41
C ALA A 162 -36.36 1.78 15.05
N ASP A 163 -36.79 1.56 16.30
CA ASP A 163 -37.57 2.53 17.07
C ASP A 163 -36.74 3.71 17.57
N MET A 164 -35.45 3.46 17.84
CA MET A 164 -34.48 4.48 18.27
C MET A 164 -33.94 5.26 17.06
N THR A 165 -33.73 4.59 15.92
CA THR A 165 -33.37 5.24 14.65
C THR A 165 -34.43 6.26 14.22
N ARG A 166 -35.72 5.98 14.46
CA ARG A 166 -36.82 6.91 14.18
C ARG A 166 -36.87 8.14 15.11
N GLN A 167 -36.20 8.09 16.26
CA GLN A 167 -36.14 9.18 17.23
C GLN A 167 -34.88 10.04 17.10
N LEU A 168 -33.90 9.60 16.29
CA LEU A 168 -32.71 10.39 16.05
C LEU A 168 -33.05 11.61 15.19
N PRO A 169 -32.63 12.83 15.59
CA PRO A 169 -32.82 14.01 14.78
C PRO A 169 -32.18 13.82 13.41
N SER A 170 -32.88 14.21 12.35
CA SER A 170 -32.48 14.00 10.95
C SER A 170 -31.09 14.56 10.62
N GLY A 171 -30.59 15.51 11.41
CA GLY A 171 -29.23 16.05 11.31
C GLY A 171 -28.11 15.14 11.85
N LEU A 172 -28.42 14.15 12.70
CA LEU A 172 -27.44 13.15 13.17
C LEU A 172 -27.36 11.93 12.24
N LEU A 173 -28.47 11.58 11.58
CA LEU A 173 -28.52 10.54 10.55
C LEU A 173 -28.18 11.06 9.14
N GLY A 174 -28.26 12.39 8.96
CA GLY A 174 -28.03 13.09 7.70
C GLY A 174 -26.63 13.66 7.55
N LEU A 175 -25.63 13.14 8.28
CA LEU A 175 -24.29 13.21 7.73
C LEU A 175 -24.38 12.45 6.40
N PRO A 176 -24.04 13.07 5.26
CA PRO A 176 -23.83 12.28 4.07
C PRO A 176 -22.70 11.32 4.44
N SER A 177 -23.05 10.07 4.76
CA SER A 177 -22.19 8.96 4.39
C SER A 177 -22.07 9.15 2.89
N ALA A 178 -21.03 9.86 2.46
CA ALA A 178 -20.60 9.71 1.10
C ALA A 178 -20.52 8.19 0.92
N ASP A 179 -21.14 7.67 -0.14
CA ASP A 179 -20.87 6.30 -0.60
C ASP A 179 -19.39 6.28 -1.02
N VAL A 180 -18.51 6.35 -0.02
CA VAL A 180 -17.09 6.23 -0.17
C VAL A 180 -16.92 4.74 -0.27
N GLY A 181 -16.98 4.23 -1.50
CA GLY A 181 -16.53 2.87 -1.76
C GLY A 181 -15.08 2.70 -1.28
N PRO A 182 -14.64 1.46 -1.05
CA PRO A 182 -13.23 1.21 -0.80
C PRO A 182 -12.39 1.82 -1.92
N PRO A 183 -11.18 2.32 -1.63
CA PRO A 183 -10.26 2.70 -2.69
C PRO A 183 -10.02 1.50 -3.63
N PRO A 184 -9.70 1.71 -4.92
CA PRO A 184 -9.55 0.63 -5.88
C PRO A 184 -8.59 -0.48 -5.46
N SER A 185 -7.56 -0.14 -4.69
CA SER A 185 -6.62 -1.08 -4.04
C SER A 185 -7.35 -2.10 -3.16
N LEU A 186 -8.36 -1.69 -2.42
CA LEU A 186 -9.10 -2.55 -1.48
C LEU A 186 -10.35 -3.19 -2.10
N ALA A 187 -10.64 -2.93 -3.38
CA ALA A 187 -11.82 -3.46 -4.06
C ALA A 187 -11.82 -4.99 -4.17
N ALA A 188 -10.65 -5.62 -4.13
CA ALA A 188 -10.52 -7.07 -4.18
C ALA A 188 -10.83 -7.77 -2.84
N VAL A 189 -10.93 -7.03 -1.73
CA VAL A 189 -11.31 -7.58 -0.42
C VAL A 189 -12.83 -7.70 -0.35
N PRO A 190 -13.37 -8.88 0.04
CA PRO A 190 -14.81 -9.07 0.19
C PRO A 190 -15.46 -8.00 1.10
N PRO A 191 -16.70 -7.60 0.83
CA PRO A 191 -17.45 -6.67 1.68
C PRO A 191 -17.70 -7.26 3.09
N PRO A 192 -18.11 -6.42 4.06
CA PRO A 192 -18.45 -6.88 5.41
C PRO A 192 -19.49 -8.02 5.38
N PRO A 193 -19.32 -9.07 6.21
CA PRO A 193 -20.36 -10.08 6.37
C PRO A 193 -21.60 -9.47 7.02
N GLU A 194 -22.78 -10.05 6.73
CA GLU A 194 -24.04 -9.56 7.29
C GLU A 194 -24.01 -9.55 8.83
N GLY A 195 -24.47 -8.46 9.43
CA GLY A 195 -24.51 -8.29 10.88
C GLY A 195 -23.17 -7.94 11.54
N ALA A 196 -22.08 -7.76 10.77
CA ALA A 196 -20.83 -7.25 11.31
C ALA A 196 -20.98 -5.80 11.76
N ALA A 197 -20.78 -5.55 13.06
CA ALA A 197 -20.78 -4.20 13.62
C ALA A 197 -19.60 -3.37 13.08
N GLN A 198 -18.46 -4.01 12.83
CA GLN A 198 -17.29 -3.39 12.22
C GLN A 198 -16.58 -4.38 11.27
N TYR A 199 -16.00 -3.84 10.21
CA TYR A 199 -15.16 -4.60 9.30
C TYR A 199 -14.11 -3.70 8.67
N LEU A 200 -12.85 -4.09 8.82
CA LEU A 200 -11.69 -3.38 8.32
C LEU A 200 -11.16 -4.11 7.08
N ARG A 201 -11.03 -3.38 5.98
CA ARG A 201 -10.30 -3.81 4.79
C ARG A 201 -8.97 -3.07 4.76
N PHE A 202 -7.89 -3.77 4.50
CA PHE A 202 -6.57 -3.15 4.49
C PHE A 202 -5.66 -3.73 3.40
N ALA A 203 -4.71 -2.90 2.99
CA ALA A 203 -3.64 -3.27 2.09
C ALA A 203 -2.31 -3.16 2.83
N GLY A 204 -1.35 -3.96 2.43
CA GLY A 204 -0.04 -3.94 3.03
C GLY A 204 1.03 -4.60 2.19
N VAL A 205 2.26 -4.47 2.66
CA VAL A 205 3.44 -5.15 2.13
C VAL A 205 4.12 -5.93 3.24
N ARG A 206 4.99 -6.88 2.90
CA ARG A 206 5.78 -7.58 3.93
C ARG A 206 6.67 -6.59 4.66
N ARG A 207 6.87 -6.82 5.96
CA ARG A 207 7.85 -6.05 6.75
C ARG A 207 9.25 -6.20 6.16
N GLY A 208 10.02 -5.13 6.18
CA GLY A 208 11.35 -5.05 5.57
C GLY A 208 11.35 -4.65 4.09
N VAL A 209 10.19 -4.61 3.42
CA VAL A 209 10.06 -3.96 2.10
C VAL A 209 10.14 -2.45 2.31
N ALA A 210 11.06 -1.80 1.59
CA ALA A 210 11.20 -0.35 1.64
C ALA A 210 9.90 0.34 1.19
N LEU A 211 9.45 1.32 1.98
CA LEU A 211 8.24 2.07 1.73
C LEU A 211 8.61 3.44 1.19
N VAL A 212 7.97 3.84 0.09
CA VAL A 212 8.10 5.18 -0.46
C VAL A 212 6.71 5.79 -0.65
N PRO A 213 6.59 7.14 -0.59
CA PRO A 213 5.32 7.79 -0.83
C PRO A 213 4.74 7.42 -2.20
N SER A 214 3.42 7.33 -2.29
CA SER A 214 2.76 7.14 -3.57
C SER A 214 3.02 8.34 -4.48
N ARG A 215 3.38 8.08 -5.74
CA ARG A 215 3.56 9.14 -6.73
C ARG A 215 2.20 9.72 -7.11
N VAL A 216 1.78 10.78 -6.41
CA VAL A 216 0.49 11.42 -6.67
C VAL A 216 0.58 12.29 -7.93
N PRO A 217 -0.17 11.98 -9.01
CA PRO A 217 -0.08 12.75 -10.25
C PRO A 217 -0.55 14.21 -10.12
N SER A 218 -1.38 14.51 -9.11
CA SER A 218 -1.84 15.88 -8.83
C SER A 218 -0.83 16.72 -8.05
N LEU A 219 0.14 16.09 -7.36
CA LEU A 219 1.31 16.78 -6.80
C LEU A 219 2.40 16.98 -7.87
N ARG A 220 2.00 17.05 -9.16
CA ARG A 220 2.91 17.36 -10.26
C ARG A 220 3.64 18.66 -9.96
N ARG A 221 4.92 18.68 -10.35
CA ARG A 221 5.75 19.87 -10.25
C ARG A 221 5.03 21.06 -10.89
N PRO A 222 5.18 22.26 -10.32
CA PRO A 222 4.65 23.48 -10.93
C PRO A 222 5.02 23.50 -12.41
N THR A 223 4.01 23.54 -13.28
CA THR A 223 4.21 23.54 -14.72
C THR A 223 4.00 24.97 -15.21
N VAL A 224 5.04 25.55 -15.79
CA VAL A 224 4.98 26.86 -16.43
C VAL A 224 4.61 26.64 -17.89
N TRP A 225 3.47 27.19 -18.31
CA TRP A 225 2.91 26.97 -19.66
C TRP A 225 3.50 27.92 -20.72
N GLY A 226 4.26 28.92 -20.29
CA GLY A 226 4.89 29.89 -21.18
C GLY A 226 5.71 30.91 -20.41
N PRO A 227 6.51 31.74 -21.11
CA PRO A 227 7.22 32.86 -20.49
C PRO A 227 6.22 33.84 -19.85
N GLN A 228 6.61 34.42 -18.71
CA GLN A 228 5.87 35.49 -18.03
C GLN A 228 6.31 36.86 -18.53
#